data_AF-A0A6A6ZND3-F1
#
_entry.id   AF-A0A6A6ZND3-F1
#
_cell.length_a   1.000
_cell.length_b   1.000
_cell.length_c   1.000
_cell.angle_alpha   90.00
_cell.angle_beta   90.00
_cell.angle_gamma   90.00
#
_symmetry.space_group_name_H-M   'P 1'
#
loop_
_entity.id
_entity.type
_entity.pdbx_description
1 polymer ?
#
loop_
_entity_poly.entity_id
_entity_poly.type
_entity_poly.pdbx_seq_one_letter_code
_entity_poly.pdbx_strand_id
1 'polypeptide(L)'
;MALSMQFVRELVRTRNFSDFTFKVPIGEDHELHKVILAATSPVLGRFLLEHDKEADLFELFVDSSAEQIKHADDFTKLALCAGMSDVFAFCYLGDYKNSHRDGSSDFDVRVMSHLLTHDLAHRFQIGGLVELTSCHFKKAFLWYCANSTSEDVKVALQECSAPNFVKDSGLTGHALNLLHDTALAAFANQVGAYKTNGRFREALELMEAVPLATAELYSRRSIQAADAEGSQEGDEEEDEYVEVEGDEDREEVLQEDGTARSGTQ
;
A
#
# COMPACT_ATOMS: atom_id res chain seq x y z
N MET A 1 -26.93 19.24 -3.46
CA MET A 1 -27.71 18.63 -2.37
C MET A 1 -26.98 17.36 -1.98
N ALA A 2 -26.35 17.30 -0.81
CA ALA A 2 -25.67 16.07 -0.37
C ALA A 2 -26.73 15.07 0.12
N LEU A 3 -26.69 13.83 -0.36
CA LEU A 3 -27.51 12.75 0.19
C LEU A 3 -27.07 12.49 1.63
N SER A 4 -28.01 12.24 2.53
CA SER A 4 -27.65 11.87 3.90
C SER A 4 -27.02 10.47 3.90
N MET A 5 -26.02 10.24 4.75
CA MET A 5 -25.38 8.92 4.87
C MET A 5 -26.38 7.83 5.30
N GLN A 6 -27.45 8.21 6.03
CA GLN A 6 -28.55 7.30 6.37
C GLN A 6 -29.30 6.82 5.14
N PHE A 7 -29.57 7.71 4.17
CA PHE A 7 -30.25 7.34 2.94
C PHE A 7 -29.39 6.39 2.09
N VAL A 8 -28.08 6.67 1.96
CA VAL A 8 -27.16 5.81 1.20
C VAL A 8 -27.06 4.41 1.81
N ARG A 9 -27.03 4.30 3.14
CA ARG A 9 -27.09 3.00 3.83
C ARG A 9 -28.38 2.24 3.54
N GLU A 10 -29.50 2.94 3.46
CA GLU A 10 -30.79 2.32 3.14
C GLU A 10 -30.84 1.82 1.70
N LEU A 11 -30.24 2.54 0.74
CA LEU A 11 -30.10 2.08 -0.64
C LEU A 11 -29.30 0.77 -0.72
N VAL A 12 -28.15 0.68 -0.05
CA VAL A 12 -27.35 -0.57 0.01
C VAL A 12 -28.17 -1.71 0.62
N ARG A 13 -28.85 -1.44 1.74
CA ARG A 13 -29.56 -2.47 2.50
C ARG A 13 -30.77 -3.01 1.77
N THR A 14 -31.54 -2.14 1.12
CA THR A 14 -32.81 -2.51 0.48
C THR A 14 -32.66 -2.87 -0.99
N ARG A 15 -31.54 -2.49 -1.62
CA ARG A 15 -31.32 -2.58 -3.07
C ARG A 15 -32.41 -1.84 -3.88
N ASN A 16 -33.20 -0.98 -3.24
CA ASN A 16 -34.26 -0.23 -3.90
C ASN A 16 -33.66 0.75 -4.91
N PHE A 17 -34.22 0.76 -6.12
CA PHE A 17 -33.76 1.59 -7.25
C PHE A 17 -32.39 1.21 -7.80
N SER A 18 -31.91 -0.02 -7.55
CA SER A 18 -30.80 -0.57 -8.31
C SER A 18 -31.13 -0.54 -9.81
N ASP A 19 -30.18 -0.05 -10.60
CA ASP A 19 -30.27 0.08 -12.05
C ASP A 19 -29.19 -0.75 -12.76
N PHE A 20 -28.43 -1.54 -11.99
CA PHE A 20 -27.41 -2.43 -12.52
C PHE A 20 -27.19 -3.66 -11.64
N THR A 21 -26.83 -4.79 -12.26
CA THR A 21 -26.52 -6.03 -11.56
C THR A 21 -25.19 -6.61 -12.05
N PHE A 22 -24.24 -6.83 -11.15
CA PHE A 22 -23.09 -7.69 -11.45
C PHE A 22 -23.45 -9.14 -11.17
N LYS A 23 -23.32 -9.99 -12.19
CA LYS A 23 -23.42 -11.45 -12.06
C LYS A 23 -22.13 -11.98 -11.47
N VAL A 24 -22.25 -12.70 -10.35
CA VAL A 24 -21.09 -13.32 -9.70
C VAL A 24 -21.10 -14.83 -9.95
N PRO A 25 -19.93 -15.45 -10.15
CA PRO A 25 -19.84 -16.89 -10.40
C PRO A 25 -20.27 -17.73 -9.19
N ILE A 26 -20.05 -17.21 -7.99
CA ILE A 26 -20.29 -17.87 -6.72
C ILE A 26 -20.89 -16.84 -5.77
N GLY A 27 -22.08 -17.14 -5.24
CA GLY A 27 -22.77 -16.28 -4.27
C GLY A 27 -23.98 -15.56 -4.86
N GLU A 28 -24.35 -14.44 -4.24
CA GLU A 28 -25.47 -13.59 -4.69
C GLU A 28 -24.98 -12.50 -5.63
N ASP A 29 -25.74 -12.28 -6.70
CA ASP A 29 -25.54 -11.14 -7.59
C ASP A 29 -25.55 -9.82 -6.81
N HIS A 30 -24.73 -8.87 -7.26
CA HIS A 30 -24.66 -7.53 -6.67
C HIS A 30 -25.56 -6.56 -7.43
N GLU A 31 -26.71 -6.22 -6.85
CA GLU A 31 -27.57 -5.14 -7.35
C GLU A 31 -27.08 -3.78 -6.83
N LEU A 32 -26.78 -2.86 -7.75
CA LEU A 32 -26.07 -1.61 -7.47
C LEU A 32 -26.70 -0.43 -8.21
N HIS A 33 -26.24 0.77 -7.85
CA HIS A 33 -26.66 2.04 -8.44
C HIS A 33 -25.50 2.62 -9.24
N LYS A 34 -25.66 2.69 -10.57
CA LYS A 34 -24.60 3.16 -11.48
C LYS A 34 -24.07 4.52 -11.10
N VAL A 35 -24.98 5.43 -10.75
CA VAL A 35 -24.63 6.83 -10.41
C VAL A 35 -23.67 6.90 -9.21
N ILE A 36 -23.79 5.99 -8.24
CA ILE A 36 -22.93 5.97 -7.06
C ILE A 36 -21.54 5.45 -7.45
N LEU A 37 -21.46 4.33 -8.16
CA LEU A 37 -20.18 3.75 -8.58
C LEU A 37 -19.42 4.64 -9.56
N ALA A 38 -20.14 5.27 -10.50
CA ALA A 38 -19.54 6.19 -11.47
C ALA A 38 -19.01 7.47 -10.81
N ALA A 39 -19.61 7.90 -9.71
CA ALA A 39 -19.15 9.06 -8.95
C ALA A 39 -17.89 8.77 -8.13
N THR A 40 -17.66 7.52 -7.73
CA THR A 40 -16.51 7.13 -6.90
C THR A 40 -15.33 6.59 -7.71
N SER A 41 -15.59 6.04 -8.89
CA SER A 41 -14.57 5.46 -9.76
C SER A 41 -14.78 5.86 -11.23
N PRO A 42 -13.82 6.56 -11.86
CA PRO A 42 -13.91 6.86 -13.29
C PRO A 42 -13.81 5.61 -14.17
N VAL A 43 -13.18 4.54 -13.66
CA VAL A 43 -13.08 3.25 -14.36
C VAL A 43 -14.44 2.56 -14.37
N LEU A 44 -15.10 2.43 -13.21
CA LEU A 44 -16.45 1.89 -13.13
C LEU A 44 -17.44 2.76 -13.91
N GLY A 45 -17.30 4.09 -13.84
CA GLY A 45 -18.15 5.01 -14.60
C GLY A 45 -18.11 4.74 -16.11
N ARG A 46 -16.93 4.55 -16.69
CA ARG A 46 -16.80 4.17 -18.11
C ARG A 46 -17.38 2.80 -18.41
N PHE A 47 -17.06 1.81 -17.59
CA PHE A 47 -17.58 0.44 -17.75
C PHE A 47 -19.12 0.42 -17.75
N LEU A 48 -19.76 1.15 -16.82
CA LEU A 48 -21.21 1.17 -16.67
C LEU A 48 -21.95 1.96 -17.77
N LEU A 49 -21.24 2.77 -18.57
CA LEU A 49 -21.79 3.40 -19.77
C LEU A 49 -21.89 2.40 -20.93
N GLU A 50 -21.05 1.38 -20.95
CA GLU A 50 -21.02 0.35 -22.00
C GLU A 50 -22.04 -0.77 -21.75
N HIS A 51 -22.54 -0.90 -20.52
CA HIS A 51 -23.47 -1.95 -20.10
C HIS A 51 -24.82 -1.36 -19.67
N ASP A 52 -25.94 -1.86 -20.20
CA ASP A 52 -27.26 -1.29 -19.89
C ASP A 52 -27.77 -1.67 -18.50
N LYS A 53 -27.84 -2.97 -18.17
CA LYS A 53 -28.48 -3.44 -16.92
C LYS A 53 -27.69 -4.47 -16.13
N GLU A 54 -26.83 -5.22 -16.78
CA GLU A 54 -26.04 -6.25 -16.11
C GLU A 54 -24.72 -6.46 -16.84
N ALA A 55 -23.77 -7.04 -16.11
CA ALA A 55 -22.51 -7.56 -16.64
C ALA A 55 -22.01 -8.70 -15.75
N ASP A 56 -21.20 -9.60 -16.29
CA ASP A 56 -20.43 -10.53 -15.48
C ASP A 56 -19.34 -9.75 -14.72
N LEU A 57 -19.13 -10.07 -13.44
CA LEU A 57 -18.09 -9.46 -12.63
C LEU A 57 -16.70 -9.58 -13.29
N PHE A 58 -16.46 -10.66 -14.01
CA PHE A 58 -15.19 -10.92 -14.68
C PHE A 58 -14.95 -10.03 -15.91
N GLU A 59 -16.00 -9.40 -16.46
CA GLU A 59 -15.84 -8.42 -17.54
C GLU A 59 -15.11 -7.15 -17.09
N LEU A 60 -15.06 -6.90 -15.77
CA LEU A 60 -14.26 -5.80 -15.20
C LEU A 60 -12.74 -5.99 -15.38
N PHE A 61 -12.29 -7.20 -15.72
CA PHE A 61 -10.89 -7.54 -15.87
C PHE A 61 -10.57 -7.64 -17.36
N VAL A 62 -10.27 -6.50 -17.98
CA VAL A 62 -10.20 -6.31 -19.45
C VAL A 62 -9.09 -7.11 -20.17
N ASP A 63 -8.22 -7.81 -19.43
CA ASP A 63 -7.00 -8.44 -19.96
C ASP A 63 -6.95 -9.96 -19.78
N SER A 64 -5.80 -10.56 -20.09
CA SER A 64 -5.45 -11.98 -19.85
C SER A 64 -5.75 -12.48 -18.44
N SER A 65 -5.92 -11.58 -17.47
CA SER A 65 -6.37 -11.90 -16.12
C SER A 65 -7.80 -12.46 -16.06
N ALA A 66 -8.74 -12.05 -16.93
CA ALA A 66 -10.10 -12.57 -16.87
C ALA A 66 -10.15 -14.09 -17.11
N GLU A 67 -9.43 -14.59 -18.11
CA GLU A 67 -9.39 -16.02 -18.40
C GLU A 67 -8.68 -16.80 -17.28
N GLN A 68 -7.61 -16.25 -16.71
CA GLN A 68 -6.95 -16.85 -15.54
C GLN A 68 -7.90 -16.96 -14.35
N ILE A 69 -8.65 -15.89 -14.06
CA ILE A 69 -9.61 -15.87 -12.94
C ILE A 69 -10.79 -16.80 -13.19
N LYS A 70 -11.31 -16.89 -14.43
CA LYS A 70 -12.37 -17.84 -14.79
C LYS A 70 -11.96 -19.29 -14.54
N HIS A 71 -10.70 -19.61 -14.78
CA HIS A 71 -10.13 -20.93 -14.54
C HIS A 71 -9.53 -21.11 -13.13
N ALA A 72 -9.50 -20.07 -12.32
CA ALA A 72 -9.05 -20.17 -10.94
C ALA A 72 -9.98 -21.08 -10.12
N ASP A 73 -9.42 -21.62 -9.03
CA ASP A 73 -10.18 -22.38 -8.06
C ASP A 73 -11.31 -21.55 -7.41
N ASP A 74 -12.25 -22.26 -6.80
CA ASP A 74 -13.42 -21.65 -6.16
C ASP A 74 -13.01 -20.71 -5.00
N PHE A 75 -11.87 -20.97 -4.37
CA PHE A 75 -11.38 -20.15 -3.27
C PHE A 75 -10.97 -18.76 -3.77
N THR A 76 -10.19 -18.70 -4.84
CA THR A 76 -9.75 -17.47 -5.49
C THR A 76 -10.95 -16.66 -5.98
N LYS A 77 -11.94 -17.33 -6.59
CA LYS A 77 -13.18 -16.68 -7.03
C LYS A 77 -13.97 -16.11 -5.85
N LEU A 78 -14.08 -16.86 -4.75
CA LEU A 78 -14.76 -16.40 -3.54
C LEU A 78 -14.04 -15.19 -2.92
N ALA A 79 -12.72 -15.23 -2.83
CA ALA A 79 -11.91 -14.14 -2.32
C ALA A 79 -12.05 -12.87 -3.19
N LEU A 80 -12.10 -13.02 -4.51
CA LEU A 80 -12.36 -11.91 -5.43
C LEU A 80 -13.75 -11.32 -5.24
N CYS A 81 -14.80 -12.15 -5.15
CA CYS A 81 -16.18 -11.69 -4.92
C CYS A 81 -16.28 -10.94 -3.57
N ALA A 82 -15.58 -11.44 -2.54
CA ALA A 82 -15.50 -10.79 -1.25
C ALA A 82 -14.76 -9.44 -1.31
N GLY A 83 -13.66 -9.35 -2.06
CA GLY A 83 -12.95 -8.09 -2.31
C GLY A 83 -13.78 -7.08 -3.10
N MET A 84 -14.52 -7.53 -4.11
CA MET A 84 -15.46 -6.70 -4.87
C MET A 84 -16.60 -6.18 -4.00
N SER A 85 -17.13 -7.03 -3.11
CA SER A 85 -18.12 -6.60 -2.11
C SER A 85 -17.59 -5.47 -1.23
N ASP A 86 -16.33 -5.53 -0.83
CA ASP A 86 -15.69 -4.45 -0.05
C ASP A 86 -15.52 -3.17 -0.85
N VAL A 87 -15.11 -3.29 -2.12
CA VAL A 87 -15.01 -2.15 -3.05
C VAL A 87 -16.37 -1.46 -3.19
N PHE A 88 -17.44 -2.23 -3.41
CA PHE A 88 -18.78 -1.69 -3.50
C PHE A 88 -19.20 -1.05 -2.18
N ALA A 89 -19.03 -1.73 -1.05
CA ALA A 89 -19.34 -1.16 0.27
C ALA A 89 -18.63 0.18 0.49
N PHE A 90 -17.36 0.29 0.11
CA PHE A 90 -16.61 1.54 0.19
C PHE A 90 -17.19 2.63 -0.72
N CYS A 91 -17.57 2.31 -1.96
CA CYS A 91 -18.19 3.28 -2.87
C CYS A 91 -19.48 3.89 -2.31
N TYR A 92 -20.26 3.15 -1.52
CA TYR A 92 -21.46 3.68 -0.88
C TYR A 92 -21.16 4.39 0.44
N LEU A 93 -20.32 3.80 1.27
CA LEU A 93 -20.22 4.20 2.69
C LEU A 93 -18.98 5.03 3.00
N GLY A 94 -18.00 5.06 2.08
CA GLY A 94 -16.68 5.67 2.31
C GLY A 94 -15.89 5.01 3.43
N ASP A 95 -16.25 3.77 3.81
CA ASP A 95 -15.70 3.06 4.95
C ASP A 95 -15.28 1.65 4.52
N TYR A 96 -14.13 1.20 5.05
CA TYR A 96 -13.57 -0.12 4.82
C TYR A 96 -13.41 -0.82 6.16
N LYS A 97 -14.42 -1.61 6.55
CA LYS A 97 -14.44 -2.36 7.79
C LYS A 97 -14.60 -3.83 7.50
N ASN A 98 -13.57 -4.61 7.82
CA ASN A 98 -13.56 -6.06 7.60
C ASN A 98 -13.43 -6.82 8.92
N SER A 99 -14.35 -6.55 9.85
CA SER A 99 -14.32 -7.10 11.22
C SER A 99 -14.34 -8.63 11.26
N HIS A 100 -14.93 -9.29 10.27
CA HIS A 100 -14.95 -10.75 10.20
C HIS A 100 -13.59 -11.34 9.81
N ARG A 101 -12.85 -10.67 8.93
CA ARG A 101 -11.55 -11.16 8.42
C ARG A 101 -10.43 -10.89 9.43
N ASP A 102 -10.49 -9.75 10.11
CA ASP A 102 -9.55 -9.37 11.18
C ASP A 102 -9.55 -10.33 12.39
N GLY A 103 -10.57 -11.18 12.53
CA GLY A 103 -10.64 -12.20 13.57
C GLY A 103 -10.02 -13.55 13.18
N SER A 104 -9.76 -13.79 11.90
CA SER A 104 -9.26 -15.08 11.42
C SER A 104 -7.78 -15.27 11.72
N SER A 105 -7.38 -16.50 12.04
CA SER A 105 -5.97 -16.93 12.09
C SER A 105 -5.46 -17.43 10.74
N ASP A 106 -6.36 -17.64 9.78
CA ASP A 106 -6.02 -18.09 8.44
C ASP A 106 -5.37 -16.94 7.64
N PHE A 107 -4.21 -17.22 7.02
CA PHE A 107 -3.42 -16.21 6.30
C PHE A 107 -4.18 -15.65 5.11
N ASP A 108 -4.83 -16.50 4.32
CA ASP A 108 -5.51 -16.07 3.10
C ASP A 108 -6.73 -15.23 3.42
N VAL A 109 -7.52 -15.66 4.41
CA VAL A 109 -8.71 -14.92 4.86
C VAL A 109 -8.31 -13.58 5.48
N ARG A 110 -7.31 -13.58 6.39
CA ARG A 110 -6.94 -12.38 7.14
C ARG A 110 -6.12 -11.41 6.32
N VAL A 111 -5.08 -11.89 5.64
CA VAL A 111 -4.04 -11.05 5.02
C VAL A 111 -4.31 -10.87 3.53
N MET A 112 -4.46 -11.97 2.79
CA MET A 112 -4.58 -11.92 1.34
C MET A 112 -5.84 -11.20 0.88
N SER A 113 -6.92 -11.29 1.64
CA SER A 113 -8.16 -10.58 1.33
C SER A 113 -7.98 -9.05 1.30
N HIS A 114 -7.16 -8.46 2.19
CA HIS A 114 -6.83 -7.03 2.15
C HIS A 114 -6.00 -6.67 0.92
N LEU A 115 -5.07 -7.53 0.55
CA LEU A 115 -4.22 -7.32 -0.62
C LEU A 115 -5.04 -7.37 -1.92
N LEU A 116 -5.98 -8.30 -2.01
CA LEU A 116 -6.90 -8.40 -3.15
C LEU A 116 -7.78 -7.16 -3.24
N THR A 117 -8.37 -6.69 -2.14
CA THR A 117 -9.14 -5.44 -2.15
C THR A 117 -8.27 -4.24 -2.51
N HIS A 118 -7.01 -4.21 -2.08
CA HIS A 118 -6.05 -3.18 -2.48
C HIS A 118 -5.78 -3.19 -3.99
N ASP A 119 -5.58 -4.37 -4.58
CA ASP A 119 -5.40 -4.54 -6.02
C ASP A 119 -6.61 -4.01 -6.80
N LEU A 120 -7.81 -4.39 -6.39
CA LEU A 120 -9.06 -3.93 -6.99
C LEU A 120 -9.23 -2.42 -6.86
N ALA A 121 -8.93 -1.85 -5.68
CA ALA A 121 -8.99 -0.41 -5.45
C ALA A 121 -8.06 0.36 -6.40
N HIS A 122 -6.87 -0.17 -6.67
CA HIS A 122 -5.95 0.38 -7.67
C HIS A 122 -6.52 0.29 -9.09
N ARG A 123 -7.01 -0.89 -9.50
CA ARG A 123 -7.61 -1.10 -10.84
C ARG A 123 -8.76 -0.14 -11.09
N PHE A 124 -9.62 0.07 -10.09
CA PHE A 124 -10.76 0.98 -10.19
C PHE A 124 -10.43 2.43 -9.84
N GLN A 125 -9.17 2.74 -9.53
CA GLN A 125 -8.71 4.11 -9.22
C GLN A 125 -9.49 4.76 -8.05
N ILE A 126 -9.76 4.00 -6.99
CA ILE A 126 -10.48 4.46 -5.81
C ILE A 126 -9.45 4.84 -4.73
N GLY A 127 -8.89 6.06 -4.85
CA GLY A 127 -7.74 6.49 -4.05
C GLY A 127 -7.90 6.33 -2.54
N GLY A 128 -9.04 6.74 -1.96
CA GLY A 128 -9.28 6.59 -0.53
C GLY A 128 -9.28 5.13 -0.04
N LEU A 129 -9.71 4.19 -0.89
CA LEU A 129 -9.70 2.77 -0.57
C LEU A 129 -8.30 2.18 -0.71
N VAL A 130 -7.49 2.64 -1.68
CA VAL A 130 -6.09 2.22 -1.86
C VAL A 130 -5.28 2.48 -0.59
N GLU A 131 -5.39 3.69 -0.03
CA GLU A 131 -4.67 4.07 1.19
C GLU A 131 -5.11 3.23 2.39
N LEU A 132 -6.43 3.09 2.60
CA LEU A 132 -6.97 2.30 3.71
C LEU A 132 -6.58 0.83 3.61
N THR A 133 -6.81 0.19 2.47
CA THR A 133 -6.47 -1.23 2.28
C THR A 133 -4.98 -1.49 2.43
N SER A 134 -4.10 -0.58 2.00
CA SER A 134 -2.65 -0.72 2.21
C SER A 134 -2.28 -0.72 3.70
N CYS A 135 -2.91 0.16 4.48
CA CYS A 135 -2.69 0.25 5.93
C CYS A 135 -3.22 -1.01 6.64
N HIS A 136 -4.42 -1.47 6.27
CA HIS A 136 -5.01 -2.68 6.81
C HIS A 136 -4.21 -3.92 6.45
N PHE A 137 -3.77 -4.07 5.20
CA PHE A 137 -2.91 -5.16 4.77
C PHE A 137 -1.63 -5.24 5.59
N LYS A 138 -0.89 -4.12 5.71
CA LYS A 138 0.35 -4.05 6.52
C LYS A 138 0.11 -4.47 7.97
N LYS A 139 -0.95 -3.95 8.59
CA LYS A 139 -1.33 -4.30 9.97
C LYS A 139 -1.69 -5.78 10.11
N ALA A 140 -2.49 -6.31 9.19
CA ALA A 140 -2.91 -7.70 9.19
C ALA A 140 -1.71 -8.65 9.02
N PHE A 141 -0.81 -8.34 8.09
CA PHE A 141 0.40 -9.13 7.83
C PHE A 141 1.32 -9.15 9.06
N LEU A 142 1.64 -7.98 9.61
CA LEU A 142 2.50 -7.88 10.80
C LEU A 142 1.87 -8.56 12.01
N TRP A 143 0.55 -8.43 12.18
CA TRP A 143 -0.18 -9.13 13.22
C TRP A 143 -0.08 -10.64 13.04
N TYR A 144 -0.25 -11.16 11.82
CA TYR A 144 -0.12 -12.58 11.52
C TYR A 144 1.28 -13.07 11.89
N CYS A 145 2.32 -12.35 11.47
CA CYS A 145 3.70 -12.71 11.85
C CYS A 145 3.93 -12.73 13.36
N ALA A 146 3.30 -11.85 14.12
CA ALA A 146 3.46 -11.77 15.57
C ALA A 146 2.67 -12.85 16.33
N ASN A 147 1.62 -13.43 15.73
CA ASN A 147 0.69 -14.35 16.41
C ASN A 147 0.68 -15.77 15.85
N SER A 148 1.42 -16.03 14.77
CA SER A 148 1.56 -17.35 14.15
C SER A 148 2.83 -18.07 14.60
N THR A 149 2.93 -19.36 14.31
CA THR A 149 4.15 -20.12 14.63
C THR A 149 5.30 -19.70 13.73
N SER A 150 6.54 -19.96 14.16
CA SER A 150 7.73 -19.67 13.35
C SER A 150 7.69 -20.35 11.98
N GLU A 151 7.11 -21.54 11.89
CA GLU A 151 7.01 -22.27 10.62
C GLU A 151 5.94 -21.64 9.71
N ASP A 152 4.78 -21.25 10.26
CA ASP A 152 3.73 -20.57 9.49
C ASP A 152 4.23 -19.24 8.91
N VAL A 153 4.97 -18.47 9.70
CA VAL A 153 5.56 -17.19 9.24
C VAL A 153 6.59 -17.43 8.13
N LYS A 154 7.40 -18.48 8.27
CA LYS A 154 8.39 -18.86 7.25
C LYS A 154 7.68 -19.28 5.95
N VAL A 155 6.64 -20.11 6.02
CA VAL A 155 5.84 -20.52 4.85
C VAL A 155 5.23 -19.30 4.17
N ALA A 156 4.57 -18.41 4.91
CA ALA A 156 3.97 -17.20 4.36
C ALA A 156 5.01 -16.30 3.67
N LEU A 157 6.18 -16.07 4.29
CA LEU A 157 7.25 -15.27 3.69
C LEU A 157 7.85 -15.94 2.44
N GLN A 158 7.98 -17.26 2.43
CA GLN A 158 8.44 -18.02 1.26
C GLN A 158 7.47 -17.89 0.10
N GLU A 159 6.18 -18.06 0.36
CA GLU A 159 5.11 -17.92 -0.65
C GLU A 159 5.08 -16.51 -1.22
N CYS A 160 5.13 -15.49 -0.36
CA CYS A 160 5.15 -14.08 -0.78
C CYS A 160 6.38 -13.71 -1.61
N SER A 161 7.49 -14.44 -1.43
CA SER A 161 8.74 -14.22 -2.16
C SER A 161 8.89 -15.14 -3.38
N ALA A 162 7.96 -16.06 -3.60
CA ALA A 162 8.08 -17.06 -4.65
C ALA A 162 7.89 -16.40 -6.05
N PRO A 163 8.77 -16.66 -7.02
CA PRO A 163 8.64 -16.09 -8.38
C PRO A 163 7.33 -16.46 -9.08
N ASN A 164 6.76 -17.62 -8.74
CA ASN A 164 5.52 -18.11 -9.35
C ASN A 164 4.29 -17.45 -8.73
N PHE A 165 4.36 -16.97 -7.48
CA PHE A 165 3.26 -16.27 -6.83
C PHE A 165 2.80 -15.07 -7.67
N VAL A 166 3.75 -14.33 -8.24
CA VAL A 166 3.49 -13.19 -9.14
C VAL A 166 2.71 -13.62 -10.39
N LYS A 167 3.04 -14.76 -10.98
CA LYS A 167 2.42 -15.24 -12.22
C LYS A 167 1.02 -15.79 -11.99
N ASP A 168 0.82 -16.44 -10.85
CA ASP A 168 -0.38 -17.23 -10.59
C ASP A 168 -1.45 -16.41 -9.85
N SER A 169 -1.07 -15.36 -9.11
CA SER A 169 -2.00 -14.56 -8.29
C SER A 169 -2.89 -13.61 -9.09
N GLY A 170 -2.54 -13.29 -10.34
CA GLY A 170 -3.27 -12.33 -11.17
C GLY A 170 -3.27 -10.89 -10.63
N LEU A 171 -2.47 -10.60 -9.60
CA LEU A 171 -2.34 -9.28 -8.97
C LEU A 171 -1.60 -8.29 -9.89
N THR A 172 -1.94 -7.00 -9.77
CA THR A 172 -1.18 -5.93 -10.44
C THR A 172 0.17 -5.69 -9.77
N GLY A 173 1.08 -5.04 -10.50
CA GLY A 173 2.39 -4.65 -9.97
C GLY A 173 2.32 -3.80 -8.69
N HIS A 174 1.24 -3.02 -8.50
CA HIS A 174 1.07 -2.22 -7.28
C HIS A 174 0.84 -3.10 -6.04
N ALA A 175 -0.07 -4.07 -6.11
CA ALA A 175 -0.31 -4.99 -5.02
C ALA A 175 0.91 -5.89 -4.76
N LEU A 176 1.60 -6.34 -5.81
CA LEU A 176 2.83 -7.13 -5.67
C LEU A 176 3.96 -6.34 -4.98
N ASN A 177 4.14 -5.07 -5.33
CA ASN A 177 5.12 -4.22 -4.66
C ASN A 177 4.77 -4.02 -3.17
N LEU A 178 3.49 -3.79 -2.86
CA LEU A 178 3.03 -3.65 -1.47
C LEU A 178 3.27 -4.94 -0.67
N LEU A 179 2.94 -6.10 -1.24
CA LEU A 179 3.17 -7.41 -0.63
C LEU A 179 4.65 -7.59 -0.35
N HIS A 180 5.48 -7.36 -1.36
CA HIS A 180 6.92 -7.54 -1.30
C HIS A 180 7.57 -6.66 -0.22
N ASP A 181 7.30 -5.35 -0.22
CA ASP A 181 7.86 -4.43 0.77
C ASP A 181 7.40 -4.77 2.19
N THR A 182 6.14 -5.21 2.34
CA THR A 182 5.59 -5.59 3.65
C THR A 182 6.20 -6.90 4.15
N ALA A 183 6.34 -7.89 3.28
CA ALA A 183 6.97 -9.18 3.60
C ALA A 183 8.46 -8.98 3.96
N LEU A 184 9.18 -8.15 3.21
CA LEU A 184 10.59 -7.83 3.51
C LEU A 184 10.74 -7.11 4.85
N ALA A 185 9.86 -6.16 5.17
CA ALA A 185 9.86 -5.49 6.47
C ALA A 185 9.55 -6.47 7.62
N ALA A 186 8.57 -7.36 7.45
CA ALA A 186 8.24 -8.38 8.44
C ALA A 186 9.41 -9.36 8.65
N PHE A 187 10.04 -9.82 7.56
CA PHE A 187 11.23 -10.65 7.58
C PHE A 187 12.39 -9.98 8.33
N ALA A 188 12.70 -8.72 8.00
CA ALA A 188 13.75 -7.94 8.66
C ALA A 188 13.51 -7.83 10.18
N ASN A 189 12.28 -7.53 10.58
CA ASN A 189 11.88 -7.42 11.98
C ASN A 189 12.04 -8.76 12.71
N GLN A 190 11.64 -9.87 12.09
CA GLN A 190 11.74 -11.20 12.68
C GLN A 190 13.19 -11.64 12.87
N VAL A 191 14.03 -11.44 11.85
CA VAL A 191 15.47 -11.71 11.92
C VAL A 191 16.13 -10.84 13.01
N GLY A 192 15.75 -9.56 13.08
CA GLY A 192 16.21 -8.64 14.13
C GLY A 192 15.83 -9.13 15.52
N ALA A 193 14.57 -9.51 15.73
CA ALA A 193 14.05 -9.99 17.00
C ALA A 193 14.74 -11.29 17.46
N TYR A 194 15.04 -12.22 16.54
CA TYR A 194 15.81 -13.42 16.87
C TYR A 194 17.24 -13.08 17.31
N LYS A 195 17.92 -12.18 16.59
CA LYS A 195 19.28 -11.73 16.93
C LYS A 195 19.33 -11.05 18.30
N THR A 196 18.41 -10.14 18.60
CA THR A 196 18.37 -9.42 19.89
C THR A 196 18.10 -10.35 21.07
N ASN A 197 17.41 -11.45 20.85
CA ASN A 197 17.09 -12.45 21.88
C ASN A 197 18.12 -13.59 21.96
N GLY A 198 19.26 -13.49 21.26
CA GLY A 198 20.30 -14.53 21.26
C GLY A 198 19.94 -15.80 20.48
N ARG A 199 18.84 -15.79 19.72
CA ARG A 199 18.31 -16.91 18.92
C ARG A 199 18.91 -16.92 17.52
N PHE A 200 20.25 -16.93 17.46
CA PHE A 200 20.99 -16.78 16.19
C PHE A 200 20.74 -17.91 15.21
N ARG A 201 20.51 -19.13 15.72
CA ARG A 201 20.25 -20.30 14.87
C ARG A 201 18.94 -20.12 14.11
N GLU A 202 17.87 -19.72 14.79
CA GLU A 202 16.57 -19.49 14.15
C GLU A 202 16.60 -18.31 13.17
N ALA A 203 17.41 -17.28 13.46
CA ALA A 203 17.66 -16.21 12.51
C ALA A 203 18.31 -16.72 11.22
N LEU A 204 19.33 -17.58 11.32
CA LEU A 204 19.99 -18.18 10.16
C LEU A 204 19.06 -19.11 9.39
N GLU A 205 18.33 -19.98 10.08
CA GLU A 205 17.37 -20.91 9.47
C GLU A 205 16.28 -20.13 8.67
N LEU A 206 15.80 -19.00 9.20
CA LEU A 206 14.86 -18.14 8.48
C LEU A 206 15.50 -17.46 7.26
N MET A 207 16.73 -16.98 7.38
CA MET A 207 17.45 -16.33 6.28
C MET A 207 17.78 -17.30 5.14
N GLU A 208 18.12 -18.56 5.47
CA GLU A 208 18.33 -19.63 4.50
C GLU A 208 17.01 -20.04 3.81
N ALA A 209 15.91 -20.04 4.56
CA ALA A 209 14.60 -20.39 4.04
C ALA A 209 14.04 -19.36 3.04
N VAL A 210 14.37 -18.08 3.19
CA VAL A 210 13.87 -16.98 2.33
C VAL A 210 15.05 -16.26 1.65
N PRO A 211 15.77 -16.93 0.72
CA PRO A 211 17.06 -16.44 0.21
C PRO A 211 16.93 -15.13 -0.59
N LEU A 212 15.81 -14.90 -1.27
CA LEU A 212 15.56 -13.66 -2.01
C LEU A 212 15.42 -12.46 -1.06
N ALA A 213 14.58 -12.59 -0.01
CA ALA A 213 14.44 -11.55 1.01
C ALA A 213 15.77 -11.30 1.75
N THR A 214 16.56 -12.35 1.99
CA THR A 214 17.90 -12.23 2.56
C THR A 214 18.83 -11.40 1.66
N ALA A 215 18.92 -11.73 0.38
CA ALA A 215 19.77 -11.01 -0.57
C ALA A 215 19.40 -9.53 -0.63
N GLU A 216 18.10 -9.23 -0.62
CA GLU A 216 17.62 -7.85 -0.65
C GLU A 216 17.90 -7.09 0.65
N LEU A 217 17.69 -7.73 1.82
CA LEU A 217 18.01 -7.15 3.12
C LEU A 217 19.46 -6.65 3.17
N TYR A 218 20.40 -7.42 2.63
CA TYR A 218 21.81 -7.04 2.57
C TYR A 218 22.11 -6.00 1.50
N SER A 219 21.46 -6.08 0.34
CA SER A 219 21.64 -5.11 -0.75
C SER A 219 21.16 -3.71 -0.36
N ARG A 220 20.05 -3.60 0.39
CA ARG A 220 19.57 -2.29 0.90
C ARG A 220 20.53 -1.69 1.94
N ARG A 221 21.18 -2.53 2.75
CA ARG A 221 22.08 -2.08 3.82
C ARG A 221 23.41 -1.55 3.29
N SER A 222 23.92 -2.11 2.19
CA SER A 222 25.14 -1.59 1.55
C SER A 222 24.95 -0.20 0.94
N ILE A 223 23.74 0.11 0.44
CA ILE A 223 23.42 1.43 -0.11
C ILE A 223 23.38 2.48 1.01
N GLN A 224 22.71 2.17 2.13
CA GLN A 224 22.63 3.10 3.27
C GLN A 224 23.98 3.35 3.95
N ALA A 225 24.91 2.39 3.91
CA ALA A 225 26.26 2.60 4.42
C ALA A 225 27.11 3.51 3.52
N ALA A 226 26.96 3.41 2.20
CA ALA A 226 27.65 4.28 1.25
C ALA A 226 27.16 5.73 1.32
N ASP A 227 25.85 5.96 1.51
CA ASP A 227 25.29 7.31 1.65
C ASP A 227 25.71 8.00 2.97
N ALA A 228 25.97 7.22 4.02
CA ALA A 228 26.45 7.74 5.30
C ALA A 228 27.94 8.11 5.27
N GLU A 229 28.76 7.44 4.45
CA GLU A 229 30.19 7.73 4.28
C GLU A 229 30.47 8.84 3.25
N GLY A 230 29.53 9.13 2.34
CA GLY A 230 29.64 10.21 1.35
C GLY A 230 29.35 11.64 1.85
N SER A 231 29.07 11.82 3.15
CA SER A 231 28.77 13.15 3.73
C SER A 231 29.95 13.75 4.50
N GLN A 232 31.16 13.25 4.27
CA GLN A 232 32.38 13.69 4.96
C GLN A 232 33.55 13.95 3.99
N GLU A 233 33.29 14.74 2.95
CA GLU A 233 34.30 15.50 2.20
C GLU A 233 33.80 16.96 2.27
N GLY A 234 34.49 17.98 2.76
CA GLY A 234 35.91 18.21 2.96
C GLY A 234 36.14 19.70 2.68
N ASP A 235 35.62 20.59 3.53
CA ASP A 235 36.02 22.01 3.54
C ASP A 235 37.37 22.09 4.28
N GLU A 236 38.43 21.68 3.58
CA GLU A 236 39.77 22.19 3.89
C GLU A 236 39.88 23.54 3.18
N GLU A 237 39.51 24.61 3.89
CA GLU A 237 39.83 25.98 3.49
C GLU A 237 41.35 26.09 3.35
N GLU A 238 41.83 26.15 2.10
CA GLU A 238 43.20 26.52 1.79
C GLU A 238 43.42 27.97 2.22
N ASP A 239 44.19 28.17 3.29
CA ASP A 239 44.71 29.47 3.72
C ASP A 239 45.57 30.09 2.60
N GLU A 240 44.96 30.91 1.75
CA GLU A 240 45.63 31.74 0.76
C GLU A 240 46.33 32.92 1.46
N TYR A 241 47.64 32.80 1.64
CA TYR A 241 48.50 33.89 2.12
C TYR A 241 48.57 35.00 1.06
N VAL A 242 47.81 36.08 1.26
CA VAL A 242 47.99 37.33 0.50
C VAL A 242 49.00 38.22 1.22
N GLU A 243 50.21 38.33 0.66
CA GLU A 243 51.15 39.41 0.98
C GLU A 243 50.57 40.73 0.45
N VAL A 244 50.15 41.62 1.35
CA VAL A 244 49.80 43.01 1.02
C VAL A 244 50.91 43.90 1.56
N GLU A 245 51.80 44.33 0.66
CA GLU A 245 52.66 45.48 0.87
C GLU A 245 51.82 46.77 0.95
N GLY A 246 52.26 47.67 1.84
CA GLY A 246 51.51 48.84 2.27
C GLY A 246 51.49 50.02 1.30
N ASP A 247 50.71 51.03 1.71
CA ASP A 247 50.96 52.47 1.61
C ASP A 247 49.71 53.16 2.18
N GLU A 248 49.81 53.75 3.36
CA GLU A 248 49.98 55.19 3.60
C GLU A 248 48.73 56.05 3.30
N ASP A 249 48.25 56.63 4.41
CA ASP A 249 47.67 57.98 4.53
C ASP A 249 46.38 58.33 3.77
N ARG A 250 45.28 58.45 4.54
CA ARG A 250 44.53 59.71 4.52
C ARG A 250 43.66 59.96 5.75
N GLU A 251 43.83 61.17 6.26
CA GLU A 251 43.21 61.84 7.40
C GLU A 251 41.68 61.94 7.36
N GLU A 252 41.13 61.99 8.59
CA GLU A 252 40.01 62.79 9.12
C GLU A 252 39.01 63.43 8.14
N VAL A 253 37.70 63.25 8.38
CA VAL A 253 36.75 64.34 8.72
C VAL A 253 35.51 63.78 9.46
N LEU A 254 35.38 64.28 10.70
CA LEU A 254 34.23 64.62 11.55
C LEU A 254 32.76 64.48 11.09
N GLN A 255 31.91 64.33 12.15
CA GLN A 255 30.53 64.81 12.33
C GLN A 255 29.40 64.01 11.63
N GLU A 256 28.20 63.86 12.17
CA GLU A 256 27.58 64.03 13.48
C GLU A 256 26.16 63.43 13.33
N ASP A 257 25.53 63.13 14.47
CA ASP A 257 24.08 63.12 14.69
C ASP A 257 23.16 62.01 14.12
N GLY A 258 22.32 61.50 15.03
CA GLY A 258 20.90 61.72 14.79
C GLY A 258 19.97 60.50 14.68
N THR A 259 19.47 60.10 15.85
CA THR A 259 18.02 59.95 16.13
C THR A 259 17.26 58.67 15.75
N ALA A 260 16.60 58.17 16.80
CA ALA A 260 15.56 57.15 16.87
C ALA A 260 14.28 57.43 16.04
N ARG A 261 13.51 56.37 15.77
CA ARG A 261 12.03 56.25 15.88
C ARG A 261 11.64 54.78 15.62
N SER A 262 10.93 54.10 16.53
CA SER A 262 9.44 54.03 16.62
C SER A 262 8.84 53.55 15.29
N GLY A 263 8.15 52.41 15.17
CA GLY A 263 7.09 51.84 16.02
C GLY A 263 5.82 51.69 15.17
N THR A 264 4.99 50.68 15.47
CA THR A 264 3.59 50.47 14.98
C THR A 264 3.40 50.21 13.47
N GLN A 265 2.56 49.29 13.01
CA GLN A 265 1.28 48.73 13.49
C GLN A 265 1.24 47.22 13.29
#